data_AF-A0A927P9M8-F1
#
_entry.id   AF-A0A927P9M8-F1
#
_cell.length_a   1.000
_cell.length_b   1.000
_cell.length_c   1.000
_cell.angle_alpha   90.00
_cell.angle_beta   90.00
_cell.angle_gamma   90.00
#
_symmetry.space_group_name_H-M   'P 1'
#
loop_
_entity.id
_entity.type
_entity.pdbx_description
1 polymer ?
#
loop_
_entity_poly.entity_id
_entity_poly.type
_entity_poly.pdbx_seq_one_letter_code
_entity_poly.pdbx_strand_id
1 'polypeptide(L)'
;MRPTGIHTCPEEGGFTCCEGETQSGWRFRLFPQKGNTKEKGEKIMFNNRIVRKDAKQAFKRRWPGYLGLNLLQYVVVSAVSLVLMAALAVAGVAMFATAEMPNEGAEFVQAILPNALILFGAGLLVALLLALFAGAMQMGLFKGIINMVRGEKAGAGVLFSRLKKLFGCFLLKIWVNIKTFLWMLPGYLLIFIGLAVLVVPVTAAVTDAMSDVLSGDALVESVETVFADATMTDMMMTELENADPDAMEEFFAAATMTDIPALAQMIMGETTADMAQMEGVLPESSQVAAFAMMASVVLAPVMESLAASFESGMLQGVMLASLMLVVLGMILTAVLVVAANLRYMMSNWFYADDPSCGVLGAVRLSKKAMKGRKWQMIRLMLLYIFRAFLMMLLGSLVLTLVITLVCSLLDASQDVMYLLVYGAVMVFLLVASFIASGRYVFAQAAFYNRSTEEISKQY
;
A
#
# COMPACT_ATOMS: atom_id res chain seq x y z
N MET A 1 70.86 12.49 5.62
CA MET A 1 70.48 11.13 5.20
C MET A 1 70.35 10.28 6.45
N ARG A 2 69.14 9.80 6.78
CA ARG A 2 68.89 8.95 7.96
C ARG A 2 68.82 7.48 7.49
N PRO A 3 69.38 6.51 8.24
CA PRO A 3 69.30 5.11 7.85
C PRO A 3 67.93 4.54 8.22
N THR A 4 67.34 3.82 7.27
CA THR A 4 66.14 3.01 7.42
C THR A 4 66.51 1.67 8.06
N GLY A 5 66.05 1.44 9.29
CA GLY A 5 66.12 0.14 9.94
C GLY A 5 65.01 -0.76 9.42
N ILE A 6 65.39 -1.78 8.66
CA ILE A 6 64.53 -2.88 8.23
C ILE A 6 64.58 -3.94 9.34
N HIS A 7 63.47 -4.15 10.04
CA HIS A 7 63.28 -5.31 10.91
C HIS A 7 62.66 -6.44 10.08
N THR A 8 63.45 -7.47 9.78
CA THR A 8 62.98 -8.79 9.34
C THR A 8 62.73 -9.66 10.57
N CYS A 9 61.52 -10.20 10.72
CA CYS A 9 61.25 -11.28 11.66
C CYS A 9 61.52 -12.65 10.99
N PRO A 10 61.98 -13.65 11.75
CA PRO A 10 62.32 -14.97 11.22
C PRO A 10 61.06 -15.82 11.01
N GLU A 11 61.09 -16.58 9.91
CA GLU A 11 60.19 -17.70 9.63
C GLU A 11 60.65 -18.91 10.44
N GLU A 12 59.84 -19.40 11.38
CA GLU A 12 59.89 -20.80 11.80
C GLU A 12 58.48 -21.33 12.05
N GLY A 13 58.22 -22.51 11.48
CA GLY A 13 56.90 -23.10 11.32
C GLY A 13 56.32 -23.75 12.57
N GLY A 14 55.00 -23.85 12.57
CA GLY A 14 54.22 -24.65 13.50
C GLY A 14 52.78 -24.70 13.03
N PHE A 15 52.31 -25.90 12.68
CA PHE A 15 50.91 -26.17 12.39
C PHE A 15 50.06 -25.84 13.62
N THR A 16 49.23 -24.80 13.53
CA THR A 16 48.14 -24.55 14.47
C THR A 16 46.85 -24.37 13.70
N CYS A 17 45.82 -25.10 14.12
CA CYS A 17 44.45 -25.08 13.62
C CYS A 17 43.96 -23.66 13.32
N CYS A 18 43.30 -23.49 12.18
CA CYS A 18 42.69 -22.24 11.74
C CYS A 18 41.51 -21.82 12.66
N GLU A 19 41.81 -21.24 13.82
CA GLU A 19 40.99 -20.15 14.38
C GLU A 19 41.40 -18.87 13.65
N GLY A 20 40.70 -18.57 12.56
CA GLY A 20 40.87 -17.32 11.82
C GLY A 20 40.44 -16.13 12.67
N GLU A 21 41.40 -15.58 13.43
CA GLU A 21 41.34 -14.25 13.99
C GLU A 21 41.16 -13.20 12.90
N THR A 22 39.92 -12.89 12.55
CA THR A 22 39.54 -11.49 12.35
C THR A 22 39.01 -10.97 13.67
N GLN A 23 39.89 -10.82 14.66
CA GLN A 23 39.68 -9.85 15.73
C GLN A 23 39.82 -8.45 15.12
N SER A 24 38.86 -8.05 14.27
CA SER A 24 38.54 -6.64 14.12
C SER A 24 38.00 -6.21 15.47
N GLY A 25 38.90 -5.80 16.37
CA GLY A 25 38.56 -5.35 17.70
C GLY A 25 37.41 -4.38 17.59
N TRP A 26 36.23 -4.82 18.01
CA TRP A 26 35.03 -4.02 18.15
C TRP A 26 35.28 -3.05 19.30
N ARG A 27 36.20 -2.10 19.12
CA ARG A 27 36.27 -0.89 19.93
C ARG A 27 35.04 -0.08 19.55
N PHE A 28 33.89 -0.47 20.10
CA PHE A 28 32.84 0.49 20.34
C PHE A 28 33.55 1.66 21.01
N ARG A 29 33.57 2.82 20.35
CA ARG A 29 33.88 4.10 21.00
C ARG A 29 32.71 4.38 21.95
N LEU A 30 32.59 3.55 22.99
CA LEU A 30 31.87 3.89 24.19
C LEU A 30 32.69 5.02 24.77
N PHE A 31 32.23 6.25 24.57
CA PHE A 31 32.71 7.32 25.40
C PHE A 31 32.23 6.98 26.81
N PRO A 32 33.12 6.66 27.77
CA PRO A 32 32.69 6.60 29.14
C PRO A 32 32.26 8.02 29.50
N GLN A 33 30.96 8.27 29.62
CA GLN A 33 30.54 9.33 30.52
C GLN A 33 31.09 8.92 31.89
N LYS A 34 32.15 9.61 32.35
CA LYS A 34 32.67 9.52 33.71
C LYS A 34 31.58 10.07 34.66
N GLY A 35 30.52 9.30 34.85
CA GLY A 35 29.53 9.45 35.90
C GLY A 35 29.95 8.54 37.05
N ASN A 36 30.36 9.15 38.15
CA ASN A 36 30.82 8.47 39.35
C ASN A 36 29.60 7.96 40.14
N THR A 37 28.91 6.93 39.65
CA THR A 37 27.76 6.33 40.35
C THR A 37 28.09 4.93 40.83
N LYS A 38 28.47 4.83 42.10
CA LYS A 38 28.42 3.58 42.89
C LYS A 38 26.94 3.23 43.14
N GLU A 39 26.20 2.84 42.10
CA GLU A 39 24.83 2.33 42.27
C GLU A 39 24.86 0.81 42.37
N LYS A 40 24.57 0.32 43.58
CA LYS A 40 24.33 -1.09 43.92
C LYS A 40 23.27 -1.65 42.98
N GLY A 41 23.62 -2.61 42.12
CA GLY A 41 22.82 -3.74 41.64
C GLY A 41 21.35 -3.56 41.24
N GLU A 42 20.84 -2.34 41.14
CA GLU A 42 19.45 -2.06 40.80
C GLU A 42 19.35 -2.28 39.30
N LYS A 43 18.56 -3.29 38.93
CA LYS A 43 18.29 -3.65 37.55
C LYS A 43 17.74 -2.41 36.86
N ILE A 44 18.59 -1.65 36.15
CA ILE A 44 18.25 -0.37 35.53
C ILE A 44 17.07 -0.63 34.61
N MET A 45 15.86 -0.38 35.10
CA MET A 45 14.65 -0.56 34.32
C MET A 45 14.65 0.51 33.26
N PHE A 46 14.72 0.09 32.00
CA PHE A 46 14.67 0.98 30.86
C PHE A 46 13.44 1.90 30.95
N ASN A 47 13.68 3.18 31.25
CA ASN A 47 12.63 4.14 31.58
C ASN A 47 12.35 5.06 30.40
N ASN A 48 11.16 4.91 29.80
CA ASN A 48 10.70 5.73 28.68
C ASN A 48 10.73 7.24 28.94
N ARG A 49 10.65 7.68 30.20
CA ARG A 49 10.76 9.11 30.54
C ARG A 49 12.15 9.63 30.23
N ILE A 50 13.19 8.83 30.45
CA ILE A 50 14.57 9.23 30.21
C ILE A 50 14.86 9.25 28.71
N VAL A 51 14.49 8.20 27.97
CA VAL A 51 14.58 8.14 26.49
C VAL A 51 13.94 9.37 25.85
N ARG A 52 12.76 9.77 26.34
CA ARG A 52 12.06 10.97 25.85
C ARG A 52 12.78 12.27 26.19
N LYS A 53 13.38 12.39 27.38
CA LYS A 53 14.14 13.59 27.77
C LYS A 53 15.37 13.72 26.87
N ASP A 54 16.11 12.63 26.68
CA ASP A 54 17.29 12.58 25.80
C ASP A 54 16.90 12.94 24.36
N ALA A 55 15.85 12.33 23.83
CA ALA A 55 15.34 12.62 22.50
C ALA A 55 14.89 14.08 22.34
N LYS A 56 14.18 14.64 23.34
CA LYS A 56 13.74 16.04 23.32
C LYS A 56 14.93 17.00 23.36
N GLN A 57 15.95 16.70 24.17
CA GLN A 57 17.14 17.53 24.28
C GLN A 57 18.00 17.47 23.02
N ALA A 58 18.22 16.28 22.47
CA ALA A 58 18.93 16.08 21.22
C ALA A 58 18.23 16.77 20.05
N PHE A 59 16.89 16.62 19.95
CA PHE A 59 16.08 17.30 18.94
C PHE A 59 16.17 18.82 19.12
N LYS A 60 15.91 19.37 20.31
CA LYS A 60 15.94 20.83 20.55
C LYS A 60 17.29 21.45 20.17
N ARG A 61 18.41 20.77 20.48
CA ARG A 61 19.75 21.29 20.20
C ARG A 61 20.11 21.24 18.71
N ARG A 62 19.55 20.29 17.95
CA ARG A 62 20.01 19.98 16.58
C ARG A 62 18.91 19.94 15.53
N TRP A 63 17.74 20.46 15.84
CA TRP A 63 16.61 20.50 14.92
C TRP A 63 16.93 21.16 13.57
N PRO A 64 17.78 22.22 13.45
CA PRO A 64 18.07 22.81 12.14
C PRO A 64 18.90 21.86 11.27
N GLY A 65 19.83 21.12 11.87
CA GLY A 65 20.62 20.11 11.16
C GLY A 65 19.77 18.93 10.69
N TYR A 66 18.80 18.49 11.51
CA TYR A 66 17.82 17.49 11.10
C TYR A 66 16.93 17.98 9.96
N LEU A 67 16.41 19.21 10.06
CA LEU A 67 15.59 19.82 9.02
C LEU A 67 16.37 19.89 7.71
N GLY A 68 17.62 20.38 7.74
CA GLY A 68 18.48 20.46 6.56
C GLY A 68 18.77 19.09 5.94
N LEU A 69 19.08 18.07 6.75
CA LEU A 69 19.35 16.71 6.24
C LEU A 69 18.10 16.05 5.64
N ASN A 70 16.94 16.20 6.28
CA ASN A 70 15.70 15.59 5.81
C ASN A 70 15.17 16.33 4.57
N LEU A 71 15.23 17.66 4.54
CA LEU A 71 14.90 18.45 3.35
C LEU A 71 15.82 18.08 2.18
N LEU A 72 17.13 17.99 2.42
CA LEU A 72 18.09 17.56 1.40
C LEU A 72 17.77 16.15 0.88
N GLN A 73 17.47 15.19 1.77
CA GLN A 73 17.03 13.86 1.36
C GLN A 73 15.79 13.94 0.47
N TYR A 74 14.76 14.67 0.90
CA TYR A 74 13.50 14.77 0.19
C TYR A 74 13.69 15.39 -1.20
N VAL A 75 14.43 16.50 -1.30
CA VAL A 75 14.75 17.17 -2.57
C VAL A 75 15.50 16.23 -3.51
N VAL A 76 16.54 15.55 -3.02
CA VAL A 76 17.35 14.65 -3.85
C VAL A 76 16.53 13.44 -4.33
N VAL A 77 15.77 12.80 -3.44
CA VAL A 77 14.93 11.64 -3.79
C VAL A 77 13.81 12.06 -4.75
N SER A 78 13.17 13.21 -4.51
CA SER A 78 12.10 13.72 -5.38
C SER A 78 12.61 14.12 -6.75
N ALA A 79 13.80 14.75 -6.84
CA ALA A 79 14.41 15.10 -8.12
C ALA A 79 14.73 13.85 -8.96
N VAL A 80 15.31 12.81 -8.34
CA VAL A 80 15.57 11.53 -9.04
C VAL A 80 14.24 10.86 -9.45
N SER A 81 13.23 10.88 -8.60
CA SER A 81 11.89 10.37 -8.92
C SER A 81 11.25 11.10 -10.09
N LEU A 82 11.34 12.42 -10.12
CA LEU A 82 10.77 13.24 -11.19
C LEU A 82 11.45 12.92 -12.53
N VAL A 83 12.78 12.83 -12.56
CA VAL A 83 13.54 12.49 -13.77
C VAL A 83 13.17 11.10 -14.30
N LEU A 84 13.10 10.09 -13.42
CA LEU A 84 12.76 8.72 -13.85
C LEU A 84 11.30 8.59 -14.31
N MET A 85 10.36 9.25 -13.63
CA MET A 85 8.95 9.23 -14.03
C MET A 85 8.73 10.02 -15.34
N ALA A 86 9.43 11.15 -15.54
CA ALA A 86 9.39 11.88 -16.79
C ALA A 86 9.93 11.04 -17.96
N ALA A 87 11.05 10.33 -17.75
CA ALA A 87 11.60 9.43 -18.76
C ALA A 87 10.62 8.30 -19.12
N LEU A 88 9.95 7.71 -18.12
CA LEU A 88 8.93 6.68 -18.33
C LEU A 88 7.71 7.22 -19.09
N ALA A 89 7.26 8.43 -18.75
CA ALA A 89 6.13 9.08 -19.42
C ALA A 89 6.46 9.39 -20.90
N VAL A 90 7.65 9.91 -21.20
CA VAL A 90 8.10 10.16 -22.57
C VAL A 90 8.18 8.87 -23.37
N ALA A 91 8.70 7.78 -22.77
CA ALA A 91 8.73 6.47 -23.41
C ALA A 91 7.32 5.93 -23.70
N GLY A 92 6.39 6.06 -22.75
CA GLY A 92 4.99 5.69 -22.94
C GLY A 92 4.34 6.46 -24.10
N VAL A 93 4.48 7.78 -24.12
CA VAL A 93 3.95 8.62 -25.21
C VAL A 93 4.56 8.22 -26.56
N ALA A 94 5.87 7.98 -26.64
CA ALA A 94 6.52 7.55 -27.87
C ALA A 94 6.01 6.18 -28.37
N MET A 95 5.79 5.23 -27.46
CA MET A 95 5.22 3.91 -27.81
C MET A 95 3.79 4.02 -28.32
N PHE A 96 2.94 4.84 -27.68
CA PHE A 96 1.57 5.04 -28.15
C PHE A 96 1.48 5.84 -29.44
N ALA A 97 2.36 6.83 -29.63
CA ALA A 97 2.37 7.66 -30.85
C ALA A 97 2.84 6.90 -32.11
N THR A 98 3.52 5.76 -31.93
CA THR A 98 4.02 4.92 -33.03
C THR A 98 3.18 3.67 -33.27
N ALA A 99 2.20 3.40 -32.40
CA ALA A 99 1.27 2.29 -32.61
C ALA A 99 0.25 2.69 -33.67
N GLU A 100 0.24 2.00 -34.81
CA GLU A 100 -0.89 2.05 -35.74
C GLU A 100 -2.13 1.56 -34.97
N MET A 101 -3.16 2.39 -34.85
CA MET A 101 -4.38 2.04 -34.12
C MET A 101 -5.34 1.31 -35.08
N PRO A 102 -5.57 -0.01 -34.91
CA PRO A 102 -6.55 -0.72 -35.71
C PRO A 102 -7.97 -0.25 -35.37
N ASN A 103 -8.87 -0.30 -36.36
CA ASN A 103 -10.24 0.19 -36.25
C ASN A 103 -11.17 -0.75 -35.46
N GLU A 104 -10.76 -1.99 -35.21
CA GLU A 104 -11.58 -3.00 -34.52
C GLU A 104 -11.06 -3.30 -33.10
N GLY A 105 -11.99 -3.50 -32.15
CA GLY A 105 -11.70 -3.60 -30.73
C GLY A 105 -10.80 -4.78 -30.32
N ALA A 106 -10.90 -5.93 -30.99
CA ALA A 106 -10.08 -7.10 -30.67
C ALA A 106 -8.61 -6.91 -31.12
N GLU A 107 -8.41 -6.37 -32.33
CA GLU A 107 -7.08 -6.04 -32.84
C GLU A 107 -6.43 -4.92 -32.03
N PHE A 108 -7.22 -3.96 -31.55
CA PHE A 108 -6.76 -2.87 -30.70
C PHE A 108 -6.11 -3.38 -29.40
N VAL A 109 -6.76 -4.33 -28.72
CA VAL A 109 -6.20 -4.94 -27.51
C VAL A 109 -4.91 -5.69 -27.83
N GLN A 110 -4.85 -6.45 -28.93
CA GLN A 110 -3.65 -7.19 -29.31
C GLN A 110 -2.48 -6.28 -29.71
N ALA A 111 -2.74 -5.14 -30.36
CA ALA A 111 -1.73 -4.16 -30.73
C ALA A 111 -1.16 -3.40 -29.51
N ILE A 112 -2.00 -3.10 -28.51
CA ILE A 112 -1.60 -2.33 -27.33
C ILE A 112 -0.94 -3.20 -26.25
N LEU A 113 -1.38 -4.44 -26.08
CA LEU A 113 -0.96 -5.29 -24.97
C LEU A 113 0.57 -5.46 -24.87
N PRO A 114 1.34 -5.71 -25.94
CA PRO A 114 2.80 -5.81 -25.85
C PRO A 114 3.45 -4.51 -25.35
N ASN A 115 3.01 -3.35 -25.88
CA ASN A 115 3.53 -2.04 -25.46
C ASN A 115 3.17 -1.73 -24.00
N ALA A 116 1.95 -2.08 -23.57
CA ALA A 116 1.52 -1.95 -22.19
C ALA A 116 2.35 -2.83 -21.24
N LEU A 117 2.65 -4.07 -21.62
CA LEU A 117 3.50 -4.99 -20.85
C LEU A 117 4.95 -4.49 -20.75
N ILE A 118 5.50 -3.95 -21.84
CA ILE A 118 6.84 -3.33 -21.84
C ILE A 118 6.86 -2.12 -20.91
N LEU A 119 5.87 -1.22 -21.01
CA LEU A 119 5.77 -0.03 -20.17
C LEU A 119 5.58 -0.40 -18.69
N PHE A 120 4.78 -1.44 -18.40
CA PHE A 120 4.62 -1.98 -17.06
C PHE A 120 5.95 -2.53 -16.51
N GLY A 121 6.67 -3.33 -17.29
CA GLY A 121 8.00 -3.83 -16.93
C GLY A 121 9.01 -2.72 -16.67
N ALA A 122 9.03 -1.69 -17.53
CA ALA A 122 9.87 -0.50 -17.34
C ALA A 122 9.47 0.28 -16.07
N GLY A 123 8.17 0.43 -15.80
CA GLY A 123 7.65 1.05 -14.58
C GLY A 123 8.07 0.31 -13.31
N LEU A 124 8.00 -1.02 -13.31
CA LEU A 124 8.49 -1.85 -12.21
C LEU A 124 9.99 -1.68 -11.98
N LEU A 125 10.78 -1.65 -13.05
CA LEU A 125 12.22 -1.41 -12.96
C LEU A 125 12.53 -0.02 -12.37
N VAL A 126 11.85 1.02 -12.83
CA VAL A 126 11.98 2.39 -12.29
C VAL A 126 11.62 2.43 -10.81
N ALA A 127 10.50 1.81 -10.41
CA ALA A 127 10.07 1.73 -9.02
C ALA A 127 11.12 1.01 -8.15
N LEU A 128 11.72 -0.07 -8.65
CA LEU A 128 12.80 -0.82 -7.99
C LEU A 128 14.05 0.05 -7.77
N LEU A 129 14.48 0.77 -8.81
CA LEU A 129 15.62 1.69 -8.75
C LEU A 129 15.38 2.83 -7.75
N LEU A 130 14.17 3.40 -7.75
CA LEU A 130 13.77 4.43 -6.77
C LEU A 130 13.75 3.90 -5.35
N ALA A 131 13.20 2.70 -5.12
CA ALA A 131 13.19 2.07 -3.81
C ALA A 131 14.61 1.81 -3.28
N LEU A 132 15.52 1.38 -4.16
CA LEU A 132 16.93 1.14 -3.84
C LEU A 132 17.67 2.45 -3.49
N PHE A 133 17.50 3.49 -4.30
CA PHE A 133 18.09 4.80 -4.06
C PHE A 133 17.55 5.46 -2.78
N ALA A 134 16.23 5.55 -2.64
CA ALA A 134 15.57 6.11 -1.47
C ALA A 134 15.93 5.32 -0.19
N GLY A 135 16.07 3.99 -0.30
CA GLY A 135 16.50 3.14 0.80
C GLY A 135 17.90 3.47 1.34
N ALA A 136 18.88 3.70 0.45
CA ALA A 136 20.21 4.08 0.90
C ALA A 136 20.27 5.50 1.46
N MET A 137 19.55 6.45 0.84
CA MET A 137 19.44 7.82 1.35
C MET A 137 18.83 7.84 2.76
N GLN A 138 17.80 7.02 2.99
CA GLN A 138 17.19 6.87 4.31
C GLN A 138 18.18 6.30 5.35
N MET A 139 19.07 5.38 4.98
CA MET A 139 20.11 4.87 5.88
C MET A 139 21.18 5.93 6.20
N GLY A 140 21.52 6.77 5.23
CA GLY A 140 22.36 7.95 5.45
C GLY A 140 21.73 8.92 6.46
N LEU A 141 20.41 9.16 6.33
CA LEU A 141 19.67 9.97 7.30
C LEU A 141 19.70 9.34 8.69
N PHE A 142 19.46 8.02 8.82
CA PHE A 142 19.54 7.34 10.12
C PHE A 142 20.93 7.50 10.76
N LYS A 143 22.01 7.37 9.99
CA LYS A 143 23.37 7.63 10.51
C LYS A 143 23.54 9.07 10.96
N GLY A 144 23.04 10.04 10.18
CA GLY A 144 23.03 11.45 10.54
C GLY A 144 22.31 11.71 11.87
N ILE A 145 21.16 11.06 12.08
CA ILE A 145 20.38 11.20 13.32
C ILE A 145 21.09 10.53 14.51
N ILE A 146 21.69 9.35 14.32
CA ILE A 146 22.52 8.70 15.35
C ILE A 146 23.66 9.64 15.78
N ASN A 147 24.39 10.21 14.81
CA ASN A 147 25.45 11.17 15.08
C ASN A 147 24.92 12.39 15.85
N MET A 148 23.75 12.92 15.48
CA MET A 148 23.12 14.04 16.20
C MET A 148 22.77 13.70 17.65
N VAL A 149 22.20 12.52 17.91
CA VAL A 149 21.90 12.08 19.29
C VAL A 149 23.17 11.87 20.10
N ARG A 150 24.25 11.37 19.48
CA ARG A 150 25.57 11.19 20.13
C ARG A 150 26.34 12.50 20.33
N GLY A 151 25.86 13.62 19.80
CA GLY A 151 26.57 14.89 19.86
C GLY A 151 27.66 15.05 18.79
N GLU A 152 27.72 14.19 17.79
CA GLU A 152 28.67 14.23 16.67
C GLU A 152 28.16 15.08 15.50
N LYS A 153 29.03 15.78 14.77
CA LYS A 153 28.58 16.63 13.64
C LYS A 153 27.92 15.75 12.55
N ALA A 154 26.74 16.16 12.09
CA ALA A 154 26.01 15.51 11.00
C ALA A 154 25.91 16.50 9.83
N GLY A 155 26.86 16.42 8.90
CA GLY A 155 26.86 17.22 7.67
C GLY A 155 26.14 16.51 6.52
N ALA A 156 25.88 17.23 5.43
CA ALA A 156 25.23 16.71 4.22
C ALA A 156 25.93 15.45 3.66
N GLY A 157 27.27 15.37 3.76
CA GLY A 157 28.02 14.19 3.32
C GLY A 157 27.65 12.88 4.05
N VAL A 158 27.09 12.96 5.26
CA VAL A 158 26.62 11.76 5.99
C VAL A 158 25.45 11.11 5.28
N LEU A 159 24.61 11.89 4.59
CA LEU A 159 23.48 11.39 3.82
C LEU A 159 23.92 10.44 2.69
N PHE A 160 25.05 10.74 2.06
CA PHE A 160 25.62 9.94 0.96
C PHE A 160 26.60 8.85 1.44
N SER A 161 26.96 8.84 2.72
CA SER A 161 27.95 7.91 3.29
C SER A 161 27.59 6.43 3.14
N ARG A 162 26.29 6.13 2.93
CA ARG A 162 25.77 4.76 2.79
C ARG A 162 25.45 4.36 1.34
N LEU A 163 25.71 5.23 0.35
CA LEU A 163 25.51 4.88 -1.06
C LEU A 163 26.39 3.70 -1.51
N LYS A 164 27.62 3.57 -1.00
CA LYS A 164 28.48 2.40 -1.32
C LYS A 164 27.90 1.05 -0.86
N LYS A 165 26.85 1.06 -0.03
CA LYS A 165 26.19 -0.13 0.52
C LYS A 165 24.71 -0.20 0.10
N LEU A 166 24.34 0.45 -1.01
CA LEU A 166 22.99 0.45 -1.59
C LEU A 166 22.33 -0.93 -1.57
N PHE A 167 23.02 -1.93 -2.13
CA PHE A 167 22.48 -3.28 -2.24
C PHE A 167 22.23 -3.94 -0.87
N GLY A 168 23.11 -3.71 0.11
CA GLY A 168 22.90 -4.24 1.46
C GLY A 168 21.73 -3.55 2.19
N CYS A 169 21.53 -2.25 1.98
CA CYS A 169 20.35 -1.53 2.49
C CYS A 169 19.05 -2.10 1.87
N PHE A 170 19.07 -2.34 0.57
CA PHE A 170 17.95 -2.89 -0.18
C PHE A 170 17.62 -4.34 0.24
N LEU A 171 18.63 -5.21 0.33
CA LEU A 171 18.48 -6.57 0.82
C LEU A 171 17.96 -6.61 2.26
N LEU A 172 18.39 -5.68 3.12
CA LEU A 172 17.83 -5.57 4.48
C LEU A 172 16.34 -5.26 4.45
N LYS A 173 15.90 -4.30 3.62
CA LYS A 173 14.48 -3.99 3.47
C LYS A 173 13.69 -5.17 2.91
N ILE A 174 14.16 -5.82 1.85
CA ILE A 174 13.54 -7.04 1.32
C ILE A 174 13.42 -8.10 2.40
N TRP A 175 14.52 -8.39 3.09
CA TRP A 175 14.55 -9.46 4.09
C TRP A 175 13.59 -9.20 5.24
N VAL A 176 13.54 -7.96 5.74
CA VAL A 176 12.58 -7.55 6.78
C VAL A 176 11.15 -7.66 6.24
N ASN A 177 10.88 -7.18 5.03
CA ASN A 177 9.54 -7.23 4.43
C ASN A 177 9.05 -8.65 4.19
N ILE A 178 9.90 -9.54 3.63
CA ILE A 178 9.56 -10.97 3.46
C ILE A 178 9.24 -11.59 4.82
N LYS A 179 10.06 -11.33 5.84
CA LYS A 179 9.79 -11.86 7.18
C LYS A 179 8.52 -11.27 7.79
N THR A 180 8.21 -10.00 7.58
CA THR A 180 6.96 -9.40 8.05
C THR A 180 5.75 -9.95 7.28
N PHE A 181 5.86 -10.15 5.97
CA PHE A 181 4.83 -10.76 5.12
C PHE A 181 4.51 -12.19 5.54
N LEU A 182 5.52 -13.01 5.84
CA LEU A 182 5.32 -14.36 6.36
C LEU A 182 4.53 -14.38 7.69
N TRP A 183 4.60 -13.31 8.49
CA TRP A 183 3.78 -13.17 9.69
C TRP A 183 2.33 -12.78 9.40
N MET A 184 2.03 -12.27 8.20
CA MET A 184 0.66 -11.94 7.77
C MET A 184 -0.12 -13.17 7.29
N LEU A 185 0.58 -14.23 6.85
CA LEU A 185 -0.05 -15.41 6.24
C LEU A 185 -1.20 -16.03 7.06
N PRO A 186 -1.11 -16.17 8.41
CA PRO A 186 -2.23 -16.72 9.17
C PRO A 186 -3.50 -15.86 9.12
N GLY A 187 -3.34 -14.52 9.11
CA GLY A 187 -4.47 -13.61 9.02
C GLY A 187 -5.06 -13.58 7.61
N TYR A 188 -4.21 -13.61 6.56
CA TYR A 188 -4.67 -13.76 5.19
C TYR A 188 -5.39 -15.08 4.95
N LEU A 189 -4.91 -16.19 5.51
CA LEU A 189 -5.60 -17.48 5.44
C LEU A 189 -7.02 -17.38 5.99
N LEU A 190 -7.22 -16.71 7.14
CA LEU A 190 -8.56 -16.52 7.71
C LEU A 190 -9.46 -15.64 6.82
N ILE A 191 -8.90 -14.60 6.20
CA ILE A 191 -9.61 -13.76 5.23
C ILE A 191 -10.03 -14.59 4.02
N PHE A 192 -9.12 -15.41 3.45
CA PHE A 192 -9.44 -16.27 2.31
C PHE A 192 -10.48 -17.33 2.65
N ILE A 193 -10.44 -17.91 3.85
CA ILE A 193 -11.49 -18.84 4.32
C ILE A 193 -12.82 -18.10 4.42
N GLY A 194 -12.85 -16.90 5.03
CA GLY A 194 -14.06 -16.09 5.11
C GLY A 194 -14.64 -15.76 3.73
N LEU A 195 -13.79 -15.37 2.78
CA LEU A 195 -14.20 -15.11 1.40
C LEU A 195 -14.68 -16.39 0.68
N ALA A 196 -14.00 -17.52 0.85
CA ALA A 196 -14.42 -18.78 0.25
C ALA A 196 -15.79 -19.24 0.79
N VAL A 197 -16.00 -19.11 2.11
CA VAL A 197 -17.28 -19.38 2.77
C VAL A 197 -18.40 -18.47 2.24
N LEU A 198 -18.09 -17.24 1.82
CA LEU A 198 -19.04 -16.33 1.19
C LEU A 198 -19.30 -16.69 -0.29
N VAL A 199 -18.24 -16.96 -1.05
CA VAL A 199 -18.34 -17.15 -2.51
C VAL A 199 -19.12 -18.42 -2.84
N VAL A 200 -18.83 -19.56 -2.20
CA VAL A 200 -19.47 -20.84 -2.50
C VAL A 200 -21.01 -20.79 -2.48
N PRO A 201 -21.68 -20.36 -1.39
CA PRO A 201 -23.14 -20.32 -1.33
C PRO A 201 -23.73 -19.23 -2.23
N VAL A 202 -23.05 -18.10 -2.42
CA VAL A 202 -23.52 -17.06 -3.34
C VAL A 202 -23.47 -17.56 -4.78
N THR A 203 -22.38 -18.23 -5.19
CA THR A 203 -22.28 -18.82 -6.52
C THR A 203 -23.29 -19.94 -6.72
N ALA A 204 -23.57 -20.75 -5.69
CA ALA A 204 -24.60 -21.78 -5.75
C ALA A 204 -25.99 -21.15 -5.92
N ALA A 205 -26.36 -20.17 -5.08
CA ALA A 205 -27.64 -19.48 -5.17
C ALA A 205 -27.83 -18.77 -6.53
N VAL A 206 -26.78 -18.14 -7.06
CA VAL A 206 -26.83 -17.54 -8.40
C VAL A 206 -26.99 -18.60 -9.49
N THR A 207 -26.29 -19.73 -9.38
CA THR A 207 -26.37 -20.82 -10.37
C THR A 207 -27.75 -21.48 -10.34
N ASP A 208 -28.30 -21.72 -9.15
CA ASP A 208 -29.65 -22.28 -8.97
C ASP A 208 -30.70 -21.31 -9.52
N ALA A 209 -30.61 -20.01 -9.18
CA ALA A 209 -31.50 -19.00 -9.73
C ALA A 209 -31.42 -18.88 -11.25
N MET A 210 -30.21 -18.95 -11.83
CA MET A 210 -30.05 -18.96 -13.28
C MET A 210 -30.59 -20.26 -13.89
N SER A 211 -30.42 -21.40 -13.25
CA SER A 211 -30.96 -22.69 -13.74
C SER A 211 -32.49 -22.67 -13.78
N ASP A 212 -33.14 -22.10 -12.77
CA ASP A 212 -34.61 -21.98 -12.72
C ASP A 212 -35.12 -21.00 -13.78
N VAL A 213 -34.42 -19.88 -14.00
CA VAL A 213 -34.74 -18.95 -15.10
C VAL A 213 -34.59 -19.62 -16.46
N LEU A 214 -33.57 -20.46 -16.62
CA LEU A 214 -33.28 -21.14 -17.89
C LEU A 214 -34.11 -22.41 -18.12
N SER A 215 -34.88 -22.90 -17.14
CA SER A 215 -35.66 -24.15 -17.28
C SER A 215 -36.91 -24.03 -18.15
N GLY A 216 -36.99 -23.04 -19.05
CA GLY A 216 -38.03 -22.90 -20.09
C GLY A 216 -39.35 -22.33 -19.56
N ASP A 217 -39.96 -22.98 -18.57
CA ASP A 217 -41.30 -22.61 -18.09
C ASP A 217 -41.31 -21.22 -17.42
N ALA A 218 -40.32 -20.92 -16.57
CA ALA A 218 -40.18 -19.61 -15.93
C ALA A 218 -39.77 -18.50 -16.91
N LEU A 219 -39.01 -18.84 -17.95
CA LEU A 219 -38.65 -17.90 -19.01
C LEU A 219 -39.89 -17.48 -19.80
N VAL A 220 -40.77 -18.45 -20.13
CA VAL A 220 -42.03 -18.17 -20.82
C VAL A 220 -42.93 -17.30 -19.94
N GLU A 221 -43.09 -17.63 -18.66
CA GLU A 221 -43.92 -16.85 -17.73
C GLU A 221 -43.37 -15.42 -17.48
N SER A 222 -42.05 -15.26 -17.36
CA SER A 222 -41.41 -13.95 -17.20
C SER A 222 -41.50 -13.08 -18.46
N VAL A 223 -41.37 -13.69 -19.64
CA VAL A 223 -41.60 -13.02 -20.91
C VAL A 223 -43.06 -12.59 -21.03
N GLU A 224 -44.01 -13.47 -20.73
CA GLU A 224 -45.44 -13.16 -20.74
C GLU A 224 -45.80 -12.03 -19.76
N THR A 225 -45.20 -11.99 -18.57
CA THR A 225 -45.45 -10.91 -17.60
C THR A 225 -44.84 -9.58 -18.01
N VAL A 226 -43.66 -9.57 -18.63
CA VAL A 226 -43.07 -8.34 -19.21
C VAL A 226 -43.94 -7.81 -20.35
N PHE A 227 -44.47 -8.67 -21.21
CA PHE A 227 -45.40 -8.27 -22.28
C PHE A 227 -46.79 -7.86 -21.76
N ALA A 228 -47.20 -8.36 -20.60
CA ALA A 228 -48.45 -8.00 -19.95
C ALA A 228 -48.38 -6.66 -19.18
N ASP A 229 -47.17 -6.18 -18.83
CA ASP A 229 -47.02 -4.88 -18.18
C ASP A 229 -47.22 -3.73 -19.19
N ALA A 230 -48.45 -3.22 -19.20
CA ALA A 230 -48.91 -2.18 -20.11
C ALA A 230 -48.00 -0.94 -20.15
N THR A 231 -47.27 -0.62 -19.07
CA THR A 231 -46.33 0.52 -19.07
C THR A 231 -45.07 0.30 -19.90
N MET A 232 -44.54 -0.92 -19.93
CA MET A 232 -43.37 -1.25 -20.74
C MET A 232 -43.79 -1.44 -22.21
N THR A 233 -44.96 -2.03 -22.42
CA THR A 233 -45.60 -2.12 -23.74
C THR A 233 -45.93 -0.72 -24.28
N ASP A 234 -46.42 0.22 -23.48
CA ASP A 234 -46.67 1.61 -23.92
C ASP A 234 -45.37 2.36 -24.23
N MET A 235 -44.30 2.19 -23.43
CA MET A 235 -43.01 2.81 -23.74
C MET A 235 -42.38 2.21 -25.01
N MET A 236 -42.43 0.89 -25.17
CA MET A 236 -42.00 0.23 -26.39
C MET A 236 -42.83 0.70 -27.58
N MET A 237 -44.15 0.75 -27.46
CA MET A 237 -45.04 1.22 -28.52
C MET A 237 -44.81 2.69 -28.83
N THR A 238 -44.47 3.52 -27.84
CA THR A 238 -44.11 4.93 -28.06
C THR A 238 -42.74 5.07 -28.76
N GLU A 239 -41.75 4.24 -28.43
CA GLU A 239 -40.47 4.20 -29.16
C GLU A 239 -40.63 3.60 -30.58
N LEU A 240 -41.48 2.58 -30.74
CA LEU A 240 -41.83 1.95 -32.01
C LEU A 240 -42.65 2.89 -32.91
N GLU A 241 -43.56 3.69 -32.36
CA GLU A 241 -44.34 4.69 -33.09
C GLU A 241 -43.45 5.84 -33.60
N ASN A 242 -42.28 6.04 -32.99
CA ASN A 242 -41.26 6.97 -33.45
C ASN A 242 -40.19 6.32 -34.36
N ALA A 243 -40.21 5.00 -34.54
CA ALA A 243 -39.32 4.25 -35.42
C ALA A 243 -39.92 4.08 -36.83
N ASP A 244 -39.07 3.87 -37.83
CA ASP A 244 -39.46 3.71 -39.23
C ASP A 244 -40.47 2.55 -39.40
N PRO A 245 -41.68 2.76 -39.96
CA PRO A 245 -42.71 1.73 -40.08
C PRO A 245 -42.26 0.45 -40.81
N ASP A 246 -41.29 0.53 -41.72
CA ASP A 246 -40.74 -0.62 -42.43
C ASP A 246 -39.90 -1.54 -41.51
N ALA A 247 -39.18 -0.96 -40.53
CA ALA A 247 -38.44 -1.72 -39.52
C ALA A 247 -39.39 -2.42 -38.52
N MET A 248 -40.59 -1.87 -38.35
CA MET A 248 -41.62 -2.43 -37.49
C MET A 248 -42.21 -3.70 -38.09
N GLU A 249 -42.47 -3.72 -39.40
CA GLU A 249 -43.03 -4.87 -40.10
C GLU A 249 -42.06 -6.06 -40.11
N GLU A 250 -40.75 -5.80 -40.23
CA GLU A 250 -39.69 -6.82 -40.16
C GLU A 250 -39.52 -7.39 -38.73
N PHE A 251 -39.56 -6.54 -37.71
CA PHE A 251 -39.51 -6.98 -36.30
C PHE A 251 -40.73 -7.83 -35.93
N PHE A 252 -41.94 -7.40 -36.30
CA PHE A 252 -43.15 -8.18 -36.04
C PHE A 252 -43.22 -9.46 -36.89
N ALA A 253 -42.72 -9.47 -38.14
CA ALA A 253 -42.61 -10.69 -38.94
C ALA A 253 -41.62 -11.71 -38.33
N ALA A 254 -40.54 -11.23 -37.70
CA ALA A 254 -39.61 -12.08 -36.95
C ALA A 254 -40.21 -12.57 -35.62
N ALA A 255 -40.94 -11.72 -34.91
CA ALA A 255 -41.55 -12.04 -33.61
C ALA A 255 -42.83 -12.91 -33.72
N THR A 256 -43.55 -12.85 -34.84
CA THR A 256 -44.78 -13.65 -35.07
C THR A 256 -44.49 -15.07 -35.57
N MET A 257 -43.24 -15.42 -35.90
CA MET A 257 -42.81 -16.82 -35.99
C MET A 257 -42.51 -17.37 -34.59
N THR A 258 -43.58 -17.50 -33.80
CA THR A 258 -43.56 -18.02 -32.43
C THR A 258 -43.30 -19.51 -32.38
N ASP A 259 -42.03 -19.88 -32.36
CA ASP A 259 -41.57 -20.93 -31.46
C ASP A 259 -40.67 -20.21 -30.44
N ILE A 260 -41.24 -19.75 -29.32
CA ILE A 260 -40.49 -19.18 -28.19
C ILE A 260 -39.32 -20.11 -27.77
N PRO A 261 -39.44 -21.45 -27.85
CA PRO A 261 -38.32 -22.38 -27.80
C PRO A 261 -37.22 -22.15 -28.84
N ALA A 262 -37.54 -21.75 -30.07
CA ALA A 262 -36.57 -21.43 -31.11
C ALA A 262 -35.88 -20.08 -30.87
N LEU A 263 -36.58 -19.07 -30.33
CA LEU A 263 -35.95 -17.80 -29.91
C LEU A 263 -34.99 -18.06 -28.73
N ALA A 264 -35.40 -18.88 -27.77
CA ALA A 264 -34.55 -19.32 -26.66
C ALA A 264 -33.37 -20.18 -27.13
N GLN A 265 -33.55 -21.06 -28.12
CA GLN A 265 -32.47 -21.81 -28.77
C GLN A 265 -31.55 -20.94 -29.62
N MET A 266 -32.05 -19.87 -30.24
CA MET A 266 -31.23 -18.90 -30.98
C MET A 266 -30.37 -18.07 -30.02
N ILE A 267 -30.94 -17.67 -28.88
CA ILE A 267 -30.23 -16.95 -27.81
C ILE A 267 -29.22 -17.85 -27.08
N MET A 268 -29.54 -19.14 -26.84
CA MET A 268 -28.68 -20.06 -26.08
C MET A 268 -27.77 -20.95 -26.92
N GLY A 269 -28.05 -21.12 -28.22
CA GLY A 269 -27.49 -22.19 -29.05
C GLY A 269 -26.63 -21.74 -30.22
N GLU A 270 -26.69 -20.48 -30.67
CA GLU A 270 -25.88 -20.02 -31.79
C GLU A 270 -24.64 -19.23 -31.33
N THR A 271 -23.51 -19.85 -31.63
CA THR A 271 -22.16 -19.33 -31.50
C THR A 271 -22.09 -17.88 -31.98
N THR A 272 -21.31 -17.08 -31.26
CA THR A 272 -20.83 -15.70 -31.54
C THR A 272 -20.45 -15.36 -33.00
N ALA A 273 -20.40 -16.33 -33.90
CA ALA A 273 -20.12 -16.15 -35.33
C ALA A 273 -21.30 -15.55 -36.12
N ASP A 274 -22.55 -15.78 -35.73
CA ASP A 274 -23.72 -15.27 -36.47
C ASP A 274 -24.23 -13.91 -35.95
N MET A 275 -23.94 -13.55 -34.69
CA MET A 275 -24.23 -12.21 -34.17
C MET A 275 -23.44 -11.10 -34.89
N ALA A 276 -22.24 -11.39 -35.40
CA ALA A 276 -21.45 -10.44 -36.20
C ALA A 276 -22.08 -10.15 -37.58
N GLN A 277 -22.96 -11.02 -38.09
CA GLN A 277 -23.69 -10.76 -39.34
C GLN A 277 -24.97 -9.93 -39.12
N MET A 278 -25.48 -9.84 -37.89
CA MET A 278 -26.63 -9.00 -37.54
C MET A 278 -26.25 -7.57 -37.13
N GLU A 279 -24.98 -7.28 -36.91
CA GLU A 279 -24.49 -5.96 -36.45
C GLU A 279 -24.79 -4.81 -37.45
N GLY A 280 -25.12 -5.15 -38.71
CA GLY A 280 -25.55 -4.19 -39.74
C GLY A 280 -27.07 -4.04 -39.93
N VAL A 281 -27.90 -4.81 -39.21
CA VAL A 281 -29.35 -4.92 -39.51
C VAL A 281 -30.22 -4.12 -38.53
N LEU A 282 -29.73 -3.83 -37.32
CA LEU A 282 -30.51 -3.16 -36.28
C LEU A 282 -29.87 -1.83 -35.84
N PRO A 283 -30.60 -0.70 -35.83
CA PRO A 283 -30.08 0.59 -35.39
C PRO A 283 -29.60 0.52 -33.93
N GLU A 284 -28.49 1.20 -33.59
CA GLU A 284 -27.85 1.15 -32.25
C GLU A 284 -28.85 1.34 -31.08
N SER A 285 -29.89 2.15 -31.27
CA SER A 285 -30.95 2.37 -30.27
C SER A 285 -31.75 1.09 -29.95
N SER A 286 -32.00 0.24 -30.94
CA SER A 286 -32.75 -1.02 -30.77
C SER A 286 -31.91 -2.11 -30.09
N GLN A 287 -30.59 -2.10 -30.25
CA GLN A 287 -29.69 -3.03 -29.56
C GLN A 287 -29.61 -2.74 -28.06
N VAL A 288 -29.58 -1.46 -27.67
CA VAL A 288 -29.60 -1.05 -26.26
C VAL A 288 -30.92 -1.43 -25.59
N ALA A 289 -32.04 -1.25 -26.29
CA ALA A 289 -33.36 -1.66 -25.80
C ALA A 289 -33.48 -3.19 -25.63
N ALA A 290 -32.99 -3.96 -26.61
CA ALA A 290 -32.96 -5.42 -26.54
C ALA A 290 -32.06 -5.93 -25.39
N PHE A 291 -30.89 -5.31 -25.20
CA PHE A 291 -30.01 -5.66 -24.08
C PHE A 291 -30.62 -5.29 -22.72
N ALA A 292 -31.28 -4.13 -22.63
CA ALA A 292 -31.99 -3.72 -21.42
C ALA A 292 -33.16 -4.66 -21.08
N MET A 293 -33.91 -5.12 -22.07
CA MET A 293 -34.98 -6.12 -21.88
C MET A 293 -34.43 -7.49 -21.48
N MET A 294 -33.37 -7.96 -22.15
CA MET A 294 -32.76 -9.23 -21.80
C MET A 294 -32.16 -9.16 -20.39
N ALA A 295 -31.54 -8.02 -20.03
CA ALA A 295 -31.08 -7.77 -18.67
C ALA A 295 -32.24 -7.74 -17.68
N SER A 296 -33.38 -7.11 -17.96
CA SER A 296 -34.52 -7.10 -17.03
C SER A 296 -35.15 -8.47 -16.86
N VAL A 297 -35.32 -9.24 -17.96
CA VAL A 297 -35.89 -10.60 -17.94
C VAL A 297 -35.00 -11.57 -17.18
N VAL A 298 -33.66 -11.43 -17.28
CA VAL A 298 -32.73 -12.35 -16.62
C VAL A 298 -32.30 -11.88 -15.22
N LEU A 299 -31.99 -10.60 -15.02
CA LEU A 299 -31.55 -10.11 -13.70
C LEU A 299 -32.71 -10.05 -12.70
N ALA A 300 -33.92 -9.66 -13.09
CA ALA A 300 -34.98 -9.47 -12.11
C ALA A 300 -35.33 -10.76 -11.34
N PRO A 301 -35.54 -11.92 -12.00
CA PRO A 301 -35.81 -13.17 -11.28
C PRO A 301 -34.60 -13.66 -10.48
N VAL A 302 -33.38 -13.46 -10.99
CA VAL A 302 -32.14 -13.78 -10.25
C VAL A 302 -32.05 -12.95 -8.97
N MET A 303 -32.38 -11.66 -9.04
CA MET A 303 -32.40 -10.77 -7.88
C MET A 303 -33.51 -11.11 -6.89
N GLU A 304 -34.68 -11.54 -7.36
CA GLU A 304 -35.79 -11.99 -6.52
C GLU A 304 -35.47 -13.31 -5.80
N SER A 305 -34.90 -14.29 -6.52
CA SER A 305 -34.43 -15.55 -5.93
C SER A 305 -33.30 -15.34 -4.90
N LEU A 306 -32.38 -14.40 -5.20
CA LEU A 306 -31.39 -13.95 -4.23
C LEU A 306 -32.06 -13.30 -3.01
N ALA A 307 -33.03 -12.41 -3.20
CA ALA A 307 -33.76 -11.77 -2.11
C ALA A 307 -34.51 -12.78 -1.23
N ALA A 308 -35.16 -13.78 -1.82
CA ALA A 308 -35.79 -14.88 -1.09
C ALA A 308 -34.76 -15.70 -0.30
N SER A 309 -33.59 -15.96 -0.91
CA SER A 309 -32.47 -16.62 -0.22
C SER A 309 -31.96 -15.80 0.97
N PHE A 310 -31.99 -14.46 0.87
CA PHE A 310 -31.72 -13.56 1.99
C PHE A 310 -32.78 -13.64 3.09
N GLU A 311 -34.07 -13.70 2.75
CA GLU A 311 -35.17 -13.79 3.72
C GLU A 311 -35.17 -15.11 4.49
N SER A 312 -34.72 -16.20 3.87
CA SER A 312 -34.59 -17.52 4.53
C SER A 312 -33.65 -17.53 5.75
N GLY A 313 -32.87 -16.46 5.95
CA GLY A 313 -31.92 -16.30 7.05
C GLY A 313 -30.66 -17.16 6.93
N MET A 314 -30.65 -18.19 6.07
CA MET A 314 -29.47 -19.03 5.83
C MET A 314 -28.34 -18.21 5.18
N LEU A 315 -28.64 -17.48 4.10
CA LEU A 315 -27.66 -16.66 3.42
C LEU A 315 -27.15 -15.53 4.32
N GLN A 316 -28.05 -14.91 5.10
CA GLN A 316 -27.68 -13.90 6.11
C GLN A 316 -26.72 -14.48 7.17
N GLY A 317 -26.99 -15.70 7.65
CA GLY A 317 -26.12 -16.38 8.61
C GLY A 317 -24.72 -16.64 8.06
N VAL A 318 -24.61 -17.08 6.80
CA VAL A 318 -23.31 -17.33 6.15
C VAL A 318 -22.58 -16.02 5.83
N MET A 319 -23.30 -14.98 5.42
CA MET A 319 -22.73 -13.64 5.22
C MET A 319 -22.21 -13.04 6.52
N LEU A 320 -22.93 -13.21 7.63
CA LEU A 320 -22.47 -12.75 8.93
C LEU A 320 -21.23 -13.53 9.40
N ALA A 321 -21.24 -14.86 9.25
CA ALA A 321 -20.12 -15.70 9.62
C ALA A 321 -18.86 -15.41 8.79
N SER A 322 -19.00 -15.26 7.46
CA SER A 322 -17.90 -14.87 6.58
C SER A 322 -17.36 -13.47 6.91
N LEU A 323 -18.24 -12.50 7.17
CA LEU A 323 -17.84 -11.16 7.60
C LEU A 323 -17.05 -11.20 8.92
N MET A 324 -17.53 -11.98 9.91
CA MET A 324 -16.81 -12.17 11.17
C MET A 324 -15.41 -12.77 10.96
N LEU A 325 -15.27 -13.77 10.09
CA LEU A 325 -13.97 -14.36 9.74
C LEU A 325 -13.04 -13.35 9.07
N VAL A 326 -13.55 -12.55 8.11
CA VAL A 326 -12.75 -11.51 7.44
C VAL A 326 -12.29 -10.45 8.45
N VAL A 327 -13.17 -9.97 9.33
CA VAL A 327 -12.84 -8.99 10.37
C VAL A 327 -11.81 -9.55 11.36
N LEU A 328 -12.01 -10.78 11.85
CA LEU A 328 -11.04 -11.45 12.71
C LEU A 328 -9.69 -11.61 12.01
N GLY A 329 -9.68 -11.90 10.71
CA GLY A 329 -8.47 -12.08 9.91
C GLY A 329 -7.71 -10.78 9.74
N MET A 330 -8.42 -9.67 9.54
CA MET A 330 -7.84 -8.32 9.53
C MET A 330 -7.22 -7.95 10.88
N ILE A 331 -7.94 -8.18 11.99
CA ILE A 331 -7.43 -7.91 13.35
C ILE A 331 -6.17 -8.75 13.63
N LEU A 332 -6.22 -10.05 13.32
CA LEU A 332 -5.09 -10.95 13.49
C LEU A 332 -3.89 -10.49 12.66
N THR A 333 -4.10 -10.13 11.39
CA THR A 333 -3.06 -9.58 10.51
C THR A 333 -2.44 -8.33 11.13
N ALA A 334 -3.26 -7.36 11.57
CA ALA A 334 -2.77 -6.13 12.18
C ALA A 334 -1.89 -6.40 13.42
N VAL A 335 -2.34 -7.28 14.33
CA VAL A 335 -1.58 -7.66 15.53
C VAL A 335 -0.25 -8.32 15.17
N LEU A 336 -0.25 -9.27 14.24
CA LEU A 336 0.96 -9.99 13.81
C LEU A 336 1.95 -9.06 13.09
N VAL A 337 1.46 -8.13 12.27
CA VAL A 337 2.28 -7.11 11.60
C VAL A 337 2.94 -6.18 12.60
N VAL A 338 2.18 -5.68 13.59
CA VAL A 338 2.74 -4.84 14.65
C VAL A 338 3.81 -5.62 15.43
N ALA A 339 3.54 -6.88 15.79
CA ALA A 339 4.50 -7.72 16.51
C ALA A 339 5.78 -7.99 15.70
N ALA A 340 5.66 -8.25 14.39
CA ALA A 340 6.77 -8.46 13.48
C ALA A 340 7.59 -7.17 13.27
N ASN A 341 6.92 -6.04 12.99
CA ASN A 341 7.58 -4.75 12.81
C ASN A 341 8.35 -4.33 14.06
N LEU A 342 7.79 -4.50 15.26
CA LEU A 342 8.50 -4.22 16.52
C LEU A 342 9.74 -5.08 16.69
N ARG A 343 9.75 -6.32 16.19
CA ARG A 343 10.91 -7.21 16.26
C ARG A 343 12.06 -6.71 15.38
N TYR A 344 11.74 -6.10 14.24
CA TYR A 344 12.71 -5.71 13.21
C TYR A 344 12.98 -4.20 13.14
N MET A 345 12.26 -3.37 13.90
CA MET A 345 12.32 -1.91 13.80
C MET A 345 13.71 -1.31 14.02
N MET A 346 14.57 -1.95 14.82
CA MET A 346 15.93 -1.47 15.09
C MET A 346 16.95 -1.92 14.04
N SER A 347 16.58 -2.81 13.12
CA SER A 347 17.53 -3.37 12.14
C SER A 347 18.13 -2.30 11.23
N ASN A 348 17.32 -1.36 10.75
CA ASN A 348 17.79 -0.23 9.97
C ASN A 348 18.76 0.67 10.75
N TRP A 349 18.53 0.85 12.05
CA TRP A 349 19.40 1.65 12.92
C TRP A 349 20.76 0.99 13.13
N PHE A 350 20.79 -0.31 13.43
CA PHE A 350 22.04 -1.08 13.55
C PHE A 350 22.84 -1.06 12.26
N TYR A 351 22.19 -1.33 11.13
CA TYR A 351 22.86 -1.35 9.82
C TYR A 351 23.33 0.05 9.38
N ALA A 352 22.56 1.09 9.69
CA ALA A 352 22.96 2.47 9.43
C ALA A 352 24.17 2.88 10.28
N ASP A 353 24.27 2.42 11.53
CA ASP A 353 25.39 2.75 12.42
C ASP A 353 26.68 2.03 11.99
N ASP A 354 26.58 0.71 11.82
CA ASP A 354 27.67 -0.15 11.40
C ASP A 354 27.21 -1.13 10.29
N PRO A 355 27.55 -0.87 9.01
CA PRO A 355 27.20 -1.76 7.92
C PRO A 355 28.09 -3.02 7.85
N SER A 356 29.19 -3.09 8.63
CA SER A 356 30.08 -4.25 8.61
C SER A 356 29.44 -5.48 9.28
N CYS A 357 28.49 -5.30 10.19
CA CYS A 357 27.71 -6.41 10.78
C CYS A 357 26.88 -7.19 9.74
N GLY A 358 26.69 -6.65 8.53
CA GLY A 358 25.89 -7.26 7.47
C GLY A 358 24.39 -7.26 7.76
N VAL A 359 23.60 -7.64 6.75
CA VAL A 359 22.12 -7.64 6.83
C VAL A 359 21.61 -8.54 7.95
N LEU A 360 22.11 -9.78 8.00
CA LEU A 360 21.69 -10.75 9.01
C LEU A 360 22.17 -10.38 10.41
N GLY A 361 23.36 -9.79 10.54
CA GLY A 361 23.87 -9.29 11.82
C GLY A 361 23.00 -8.17 12.37
N ALA A 362 22.64 -7.17 11.55
CA ALA A 362 21.75 -6.09 11.94
C ALA A 362 20.37 -6.61 12.41
N VAL A 363 19.81 -7.62 11.73
CA VAL A 363 18.55 -8.26 12.13
C VAL A 363 18.69 -9.03 13.45
N ARG A 364 19.80 -9.77 13.65
CA ARG A 364 20.07 -10.48 14.91
C ARG A 364 20.23 -9.50 16.07
N LEU A 365 20.97 -8.41 15.87
CA LEU A 365 21.16 -7.33 16.86
C LEU A 365 19.83 -6.64 17.18
N SER A 366 19.00 -6.34 16.18
CA SER A 366 17.64 -5.82 16.41
C SER A 366 16.80 -6.76 17.27
N LYS A 367 16.82 -8.07 17.01
CA LYS A 367 16.08 -9.06 17.81
C LYS A 367 16.57 -9.11 19.26
N LYS A 368 17.89 -9.07 19.47
CA LYS A 368 18.51 -9.02 20.81
C LYS A 368 18.10 -7.74 21.53
N ALA A 369 18.23 -6.60 20.84
CA ALA A 369 17.85 -5.29 21.37
C ALA A 369 16.38 -5.23 21.78
N MET A 370 15.47 -5.84 21.01
CA MET A 370 14.04 -5.78 21.29
C MET A 370 13.54 -6.81 22.30
N LYS A 371 14.36 -7.78 22.74
CA LYS A 371 13.96 -8.80 23.71
C LYS A 371 13.66 -8.13 25.07
N GLY A 372 12.44 -8.31 25.58
CA GLY A 372 11.97 -7.70 26.84
C GLY A 372 11.60 -6.21 26.76
N ARG A 373 11.86 -5.52 25.63
CA ARG A 373 11.62 -4.07 25.48
C ARG A 373 10.54 -3.68 24.48
N LYS A 374 9.86 -4.64 23.86
CA LYS A 374 8.80 -4.38 22.87
C LYS A 374 7.70 -3.47 23.41
N TRP A 375 7.25 -3.69 24.64
CA TRP A 375 6.18 -2.89 25.25
C TRP A 375 6.57 -1.44 25.50
N GLN A 376 7.82 -1.21 25.92
CA GLN A 376 8.36 0.13 26.08
C GLN A 376 8.36 0.89 24.77
N MET A 377 8.71 0.20 23.69
CA MET A 377 8.70 0.77 22.35
C MET A 377 7.27 1.01 21.82
N ILE A 378 6.31 0.09 22.05
CA ILE A 378 4.88 0.31 21.74
C ILE A 378 4.37 1.55 22.46
N ARG A 379 4.61 1.65 23.78
CA ARG A 379 4.18 2.79 24.58
C ARG A 379 4.80 4.10 24.08
N LEU A 380 6.05 4.05 23.60
CA LEU A 380 6.70 5.19 22.97
C LEU A 380 5.99 5.56 21.67
N MET A 381 5.77 4.60 20.77
CA MET A 381 5.08 4.80 19.48
C MET A 381 3.66 5.36 19.66
N LEU A 382 2.83 4.71 20.48
CA LEU A 382 1.45 5.13 20.73
C LEU A 382 1.38 6.55 21.28
N LEU A 383 2.29 6.95 22.16
CA LEU A 383 2.32 8.32 22.68
C LEU A 383 2.62 9.35 21.58
N TYR A 384 3.52 9.05 20.64
CA TYR A 384 3.83 9.96 19.52
C TYR A 384 2.71 9.98 18.48
N ILE A 385 2.12 8.83 18.16
CA ILE A 385 0.97 8.72 17.25
C ILE A 385 -0.22 9.49 17.84
N PHE A 386 -0.57 9.25 19.11
CA PHE A 386 -1.66 9.95 19.78
C PHE A 386 -1.45 11.46 19.81
N ARG A 387 -0.21 11.93 20.04
CA ARG A 387 0.12 13.36 19.97
C ARG A 387 0.00 13.93 18.56
N ALA A 388 0.48 13.20 17.54
CA ALA A 388 0.34 13.63 16.15
C ALA A 388 -1.14 13.72 15.76
N PHE A 389 -1.94 12.71 16.12
CA PHE A 389 -3.38 12.68 15.91
C PHE A 389 -4.09 13.82 16.63
N LEU A 390 -3.78 14.06 17.91
CA LEU A 390 -4.37 15.17 18.67
C LEU A 390 -4.03 16.53 18.06
N MET A 391 -2.80 16.73 17.58
CA MET A 391 -2.41 17.98 16.90
C MET A 391 -3.09 18.12 15.54
N MET A 392 -3.32 17.02 14.82
CA MET A 392 -4.06 17.03 13.57
C MET A 392 -5.54 17.37 13.80
N LEU A 393 -6.19 16.74 14.80
CA LEU A 393 -7.59 16.98 15.14
C LEU A 393 -7.82 18.40 15.69
N LEU A 394 -6.97 18.86 16.60
CA LEU A 394 -7.06 20.22 17.13
C LEU A 394 -6.74 21.24 16.02
N GLY A 395 -5.74 20.95 15.20
CA GLY A 395 -5.38 21.75 14.03
C GLY A 395 -6.53 21.89 13.05
N SER A 396 -7.19 20.79 12.68
CA SER A 396 -8.36 20.83 11.79
C SER A 396 -9.53 21.57 12.42
N LEU A 397 -9.82 21.38 13.71
CA LEU A 397 -10.94 22.03 14.39
C LEU A 397 -10.78 23.55 14.49
N VAL A 398 -9.63 24.02 15.02
CA VAL A 398 -9.32 25.45 15.15
C VAL A 398 -9.42 26.13 13.78
N LEU A 399 -8.99 25.43 12.76
CA LEU A 399 -8.92 25.93 11.41
C LEU A 399 -10.27 25.95 10.68
N THR A 400 -11.10 24.92 10.82
CA THR A 400 -12.49 24.97 10.38
C THR A 400 -13.20 26.17 11.02
N LEU A 401 -12.97 26.42 12.31
CA LEU A 401 -13.53 27.57 13.01
C LEU A 401 -13.02 28.91 12.44
N VAL A 402 -11.72 29.02 12.14
CA VAL A 402 -11.14 30.22 11.49
C VAL A 402 -11.72 30.41 10.09
N ILE A 403 -11.87 29.35 9.29
CA ILE A 403 -12.50 29.40 7.96
C ILE A 403 -13.92 29.93 8.09
N THR A 404 -14.74 29.32 8.94
CA THR A 404 -16.13 29.73 9.15
C THR A 404 -16.22 31.19 9.59
N LEU A 405 -15.36 31.61 10.53
CA LEU A 405 -15.33 32.99 11.01
C LEU A 405 -14.93 33.98 9.91
N VAL A 406 -13.86 33.70 9.18
CA VAL A 406 -13.36 34.58 8.11
C VAL A 406 -14.36 34.67 6.96
N CYS A 407 -14.96 33.54 6.55
CA CYS A 407 -16.02 33.52 5.54
C CYS A 407 -17.26 34.32 5.99
N SER A 408 -17.61 34.29 7.28
CA SER A 408 -18.72 35.08 7.80
C SER A 408 -18.43 36.58 7.90
N LEU A 409 -17.16 37.00 7.92
CA LEU A 409 -16.76 38.40 8.11
C LEU A 409 -16.49 39.15 6.80
N LEU A 410 -16.10 38.45 5.74
CA LEU A 410 -15.52 39.11 4.55
C LEU A 410 -16.46 39.25 3.35
N ASP A 411 -17.67 38.68 3.34
CA ASP A 411 -18.59 38.65 2.18
C ASP A 411 -17.87 38.37 0.83
N ALA A 412 -16.72 37.71 0.89
CA ALA A 412 -15.86 37.47 -0.25
C ALA A 412 -16.39 36.27 -1.03
N SER A 413 -16.11 36.23 -2.35
CA SER A 413 -16.41 35.05 -3.16
C SER A 413 -15.83 33.81 -2.49
N GLN A 414 -16.71 32.87 -2.16
CA GLN A 414 -16.41 31.73 -1.32
C GLN A 414 -15.18 30.95 -1.82
N ASP A 415 -15.01 30.88 -3.14
CA ASP A 415 -14.01 30.04 -3.80
C ASP A 415 -12.54 30.45 -3.54
N VAL A 416 -12.21 31.74 -3.62
CA VAL A 416 -10.82 32.21 -3.45
C VAL A 416 -10.39 32.10 -1.99
N MET A 417 -11.30 32.39 -1.07
CA MET A 417 -11.06 32.27 0.37
C MET A 417 -10.91 30.81 0.80
N TYR A 418 -11.73 29.91 0.28
CA TYR A 418 -11.55 28.47 0.53
C TYR A 418 -10.19 27.98 0.04
N LEU A 419 -9.75 28.37 -1.17
CA LEU A 419 -8.46 27.94 -1.70
C LEU A 419 -7.27 28.46 -0.87
N LEU A 420 -7.25 29.74 -0.52
CA LEU A 420 -6.16 30.33 0.27
C LEU A 420 -6.07 29.72 1.67
N VAL A 421 -7.22 29.55 2.35
CA VAL A 421 -7.22 28.96 3.68
C VAL A 421 -6.87 27.48 3.61
N TYR A 422 -7.40 26.73 2.63
CA TYR A 422 -7.00 25.33 2.36
C TYR A 422 -5.49 25.20 2.14
N GLY A 423 -4.89 26.10 1.36
CA GLY A 423 -3.44 26.16 1.18
C GLY A 423 -2.69 26.36 2.50
N ALA A 424 -3.13 27.30 3.33
CA ALA A 424 -2.56 27.54 4.65
C ALA A 424 -2.70 26.33 5.59
N VAL A 425 -3.84 25.62 5.52
CA VAL A 425 -4.11 24.35 6.24
C VAL A 425 -3.06 23.31 5.89
N MET A 426 -2.89 23.06 4.60
CA MET A 426 -2.03 22.01 4.11
C MET A 426 -0.57 22.30 4.50
N VAL A 427 -0.13 23.56 4.44
CA VAL A 427 1.20 23.97 4.91
C VAL A 427 1.33 23.77 6.43
N PHE A 428 0.34 24.18 7.23
CA PHE A 428 0.37 23.98 8.69
C PHE A 428 0.44 22.49 9.07
N LEU A 429 -0.42 21.66 8.48
CA LEU A 429 -0.45 20.22 8.72
C LEU A 429 0.87 19.56 8.29
N LEU A 430 1.45 19.99 7.17
CA LEU A 430 2.75 19.52 6.71
C LEU A 430 3.85 19.85 7.72
N VAL A 431 3.92 21.10 8.20
CA VAL A 431 4.91 21.52 9.20
C VAL A 431 4.71 20.78 10.54
N ALA A 432 3.47 20.65 11.01
CA ALA A 432 3.14 19.94 12.24
C ALA A 432 3.50 18.46 12.16
N SER A 433 3.15 17.80 11.05
CA SER A 433 3.51 16.41 10.76
C SER A 433 5.02 16.21 10.71
N PHE A 434 5.74 17.14 10.06
CA PHE A 434 7.20 17.11 9.99
C PHE A 434 7.85 17.21 11.38
N ILE A 435 7.39 18.13 12.24
CA ILE A 435 7.88 18.29 13.61
C ILE A 435 7.58 17.05 14.46
N ALA A 436 6.37 16.50 14.35
CA ALA A 436 5.96 15.30 15.06
C ALA A 436 6.82 14.09 14.66
N SER A 437 7.00 13.91 13.35
CA SER A 437 7.85 12.87 12.76
C SER A 437 9.31 13.01 13.23
N GLY A 438 9.88 14.22 13.19
CA GLY A 438 11.24 14.46 13.67
C GLY A 438 11.44 14.08 15.13
N ARG A 439 10.52 14.48 16.01
CA ARG A 439 10.58 14.08 17.44
C ARG A 439 10.47 12.58 17.64
N TYR A 440 9.66 11.90 16.82
CA TYR A 440 9.51 10.45 16.88
C TYR A 440 10.79 9.73 16.42
N VAL A 441 11.40 10.15 15.31
CA VAL A 441 12.64 9.55 14.80
C VAL A 441 13.81 9.75 15.77
N PHE A 442 13.93 10.92 16.42
CA PHE A 442 14.91 11.13 17.49
C PHE A 442 14.66 10.25 18.72
N ALA A 443 13.40 9.95 19.04
CA ALA A 443 13.07 9.03 20.12
C ALA A 443 13.48 7.59 19.78
N GLN A 444 13.32 7.16 18.54
CA GLN A 444 13.85 5.87 18.07
C GLN A 444 15.39 5.84 18.16
N ALA A 445 16.07 6.89 17.71
CA ALA A 445 17.53 6.98 17.77
C ALA A 445 18.07 6.96 19.23
N ALA A 446 17.39 7.65 20.15
CA ALA A 446 17.72 7.62 21.57
C ALA A 446 17.47 6.24 22.19
N PHE A 447 16.37 5.58 21.81
CA PHE A 447 16.08 4.20 22.20
C PHE A 447 17.16 3.24 21.68
N TYR A 448 17.59 3.41 20.42
CA TYR A 448 18.67 2.66 19.80
C TYR A 448 19.98 2.81 20.57
N ASN A 449 20.44 4.03 20.83
CA ASN A 449 21.71 4.27 21.53
C ASN A 449 21.74 3.63 22.93
N ARG A 450 20.66 3.76 23.71
CA ARG A 450 20.57 3.07 25.01
C ARG A 450 20.56 1.55 24.88
N SER A 451 19.89 1.04 23.84
CA SER A 451 19.88 -0.40 23.56
C SER A 451 21.27 -0.94 23.22
N THR A 452 22.07 -0.17 22.47
CA THR A 452 23.45 -0.53 22.16
C THR A 452 24.36 -0.49 23.38
N GLU A 453 24.21 0.50 24.26
CA GLU A 453 24.99 0.60 25.50
C GLU A 453 24.74 -0.61 26.42
N GLU A 454 23.48 -1.03 26.57
CA GLU A 454 23.16 -2.21 27.38
C GLU A 454 23.69 -3.52 26.78
N ILE A 455 23.58 -3.69 25.45
CA ILE A 455 24.15 -4.87 24.78
C ILE A 455 25.66 -4.89 24.98
N SER A 456 26.34 -3.75 24.86
CA SER A 456 27.79 -3.65 25.07
C SER A 456 28.24 -3.85 26.51
N LYS A 457 27.33 -3.82 27.50
CA LYS A 457 27.64 -4.16 28.89
C LYS A 457 27.51 -5.66 29.19
N GLN A 458 26.84 -6.40 28.31
CA GLN A 458 26.65 -7.85 28.44
C GLN A 458 27.77 -8.67 27.81
N TYR A 459 28.59 -8.04 26.97
CA TYR A 459 29.76 -8.58 26.28
C TYR A 459 30.98 -7.80 26.71
#